data_AF-A0A1C6CUL7-F1
#
_entry.id   AF-A0A1C6CUL7-F1
#
_cell.length_a   1.000
_cell.length_b   1.000
_cell.length_c   1.000
_cell.angle_alpha   90.00
_cell.angle_beta   90.00
_cell.angle_gamma   90.00
#
_symmetry.space_group_name_H-M   'P 1'
#
loop_
_entity.id
_entity.type
_entity.pdbx_description
1 polymer ?
#
loop_
_entity_poly.entity_id
_entity_poly.type
_entity_poly.pdbx_seq_one_letter_code
_entity_poly.pdbx_strand_id
1 'polypeptide(L)' 'MYTITQDKKNIDGVVKTTYGIKCDEVSVKDVSPNKEEVAELIDRLNKYGLSPCHLQDVIEDFIQE' A
#
# COMPACT_ATOMS: atom_id res chain seq x y z
N MET A 1 11.98 2.68 6.14
CA MET A 1 10.67 3.07 6.74
C MET A 1 9.63 3.06 5.64
N TYR A 2 8.45 2.53 5.93
CA TYR A 2 7.34 2.47 4.99
C TYR A 2 6.75 3.86 4.78
N THR A 3 6.47 4.19 3.52
CA THR A 3 5.92 5.47 3.09
C THR A 3 4.76 5.26 2.14
N ILE A 4 3.80 6.18 2.17
CA ILE A 4 2.66 6.15 1.27
C ILE A 4 3.06 6.67 -0.10
N THR A 5 2.58 5.99 -1.13
CA THR A 5 2.68 6.42 -2.53
C THR A 5 1.28 6.62 -3.08
N GLN A 6 1.14 7.49 -4.06
CA GLN A 6 -0.14 7.78 -4.71
C GLN A 6 0.04 7.60 -6.20
N ASP A 7 -0.86 6.85 -6.82
CA ASP A 7 -0.91 6.64 -8.26
C ASP A 7 -2.32 6.94 -8.79
N LYS A 8 -2.43 7.15 -10.10
CA LYS A 8 -3.70 7.40 -10.78
C LYS A 8 -3.86 6.35 -11.85
N LYS A 9 -4.77 5.41 -11.63
CA LYS A 9 -5.12 4.38 -12.60
C LYS A 9 -6.37 4.78 -13.36
N ASN A 10 -6.32 4.58 -14.67
CA ASN A 10 -7.51 4.67 -15.50
C ASN A 10 -8.13 3.27 -15.58
N ILE A 11 -9.33 3.12 -15.00
CA ILE A 11 -10.10 1.87 -15.00
C ILE A 11 -11.42 2.18 -15.72
N ASP A 12 -11.65 1.55 -16.86
CA ASP A 12 -12.87 1.73 -17.67
C ASP A 12 -13.17 3.20 -18.05
N GLY A 13 -12.12 3.99 -18.32
CA GLY A 13 -12.26 5.41 -18.67
C GLY A 13 -12.42 6.34 -17.46
N VAL A 14 -12.47 5.79 -16.24
CA VAL A 14 -12.53 6.55 -14.99
C VAL A 14 -11.15 6.58 -14.34
N VAL A 15 -10.62 7.79 -14.14
CA VAL A 15 -9.39 7.99 -13.38
C VAL A 15 -9.69 7.81 -11.89
N LYS A 16 -9.21 6.72 -11.31
CA LYS A 16 -9.24 6.46 -9.87
C LYS A 16 -7.88 6.70 -9.26
N THR A 17 -7.87 7.36 -8.11
CA THR A 17 -6.67 7.47 -7.28
C THR A 17 -6.50 6.18 -6.50
N THR A 18 -5.30 5.62 -6.54
CA THR A 18 -4.92 4.47 -5.73
C THR A 18 -3.77 4.89 -4.83
N TYR A 19 -3.71 4.27 -3.66
CA TYR A 19 -2.61 4.46 -2.73
C TYR A 19 -1.84 3.15 -2.61
N GLY A 20 -0.54 3.30 -2.48
CA GLY A 20 0.42 2.21 -2.39
C GLY A 20 1.40 2.42 -1.25
N ILE A 21 2.28 1.45 -1.04
CA ILE A 21 3.29 1.45 0.01
C ILE A 21 4.66 1.26 -0.61
N LYS A 22 5.65 2.03 -0.16
CA LYS A 22 7.05 1.93 -0.56
C LYS A 22 7.98 1.84 0.64
N CYS A 23 8.94 0.92 0.58
CA CYS A 23 10.04 0.78 1.52
C CYS A 23 11.32 0.42 0.75
N ASP A 24 12.31 1.32 0.76
CA ASP A 24 13.58 1.14 0.04
C ASP A 24 13.36 0.75 -1.44
N GLU A 25 13.78 -0.45 -1.85
CA GLU A 25 13.63 -1.00 -3.21
C GLU A 25 12.28 -1.70 -3.45
N VAL A 26 11.50 -1.96 -2.39
CA VAL A 26 10.19 -2.63 -2.46
C VAL A 26 9.09 -1.59 -2.59
N SER A 27 8.22 -1.73 -3.59
CA SER A 27 7.06 -0.86 -3.77
C SER A 27 5.85 -1.63 -4.27
N VAL A 28 4.70 -1.40 -3.62
CA VAL A 28 3.39 -1.92 -4.02
C VAL A 28 2.51 -0.72 -4.34
N LYS A 29 2.09 -0.57 -5.60
CA LYS A 29 1.42 0.64 -6.08
C LYS A 29 -0.11 0.64 -5.90
N ASP A 30 -0.70 -0.54 -5.72
CA ASP A 30 -2.14 -0.76 -5.83
C ASP A 30 -2.66 -1.47 -4.58
N VAL A 31 -2.60 -0.78 -3.44
CA VAL A 31 -2.98 -1.36 -2.15
C VAL A 31 -4.45 -1.07 -1.86
N SER A 32 -4.85 0.20 -1.82
CA SER A 32 -6.25 0.57 -1.60
C SER A 32 -6.54 1.95 -2.22
N PRO A 33 -7.78 2.22 -2.67
CA PRO A 33 -8.22 3.56 -3.03
C PRO A 33 -8.42 4.50 -1.82
N ASN A 34 -8.43 3.98 -0.59
CA ASN A 34 -8.52 4.79 0.62
C ASN A 34 -7.15 5.11 1.20
N LYS A 35 -6.88 6.40 1.37
CA LYS A 35 -5.60 6.87 1.93
C LYS A 35 -5.43 6.50 3.40
N GLU A 36 -6.50 6.59 4.18
CA GLU A 36 -6.46 6.38 5.64
C GLU A 36 -6.12 4.92 5.98
N GLU A 37 -6.74 3.98 5.27
CA GLU A 37 -6.44 2.56 5.35
C GLU A 37 -4.96 2.25 5.09
N VAL A 38 -4.41 2.81 4.00
CA VAL A 38 -2.98 2.63 3.68
C VAL A 38 -2.09 3.30 4.74
N ALA A 39 -2.50 4.44 5.29
CA ALA A 39 -1.75 5.11 6.35
C ALA A 39 -1.74 4.31 7.66
N GLU A 40 -2.87 3.73 8.06
CA GLU A 40 -2.95 2.84 9.23
C GLU A 40 -2.11 1.59 9.04
N LEU A 41 -2.13 1.00 7.84
CA LEU A 41 -1.29 -0.14 7.52
C LEU A 41 0.20 0.23 7.64
N ILE A 42 0.63 1.34 7.05
CA ILE A 42 2.01 1.85 7.16
C ILE A 42 2.42 2.08 8.62
N ASP A 43 1.54 2.62 9.47
CA ASP A 43 1.82 2.79 10.89
C ASP A 43 2.10 1.44 11.57
N ARG A 44 1.25 0.44 11.33
CA ARG A 44 1.44 -0.93 11.83
C ARG A 44 2.74 -1.54 11.30
N LEU A 45 3.02 -1.42 10.01
CA LEU A 45 4.24 -1.93 9.37
C LEU A 45 5.51 -1.33 9.99
N ASN A 46 5.52 -0.02 10.21
CA ASN A 46 6.64 0.68 10.85
C ASN A 46 6.75 0.35 12.34
N LYS A 47 5.62 0.24 13.05
CA LYS A 47 5.56 -0.08 14.49
C LYS A 47 6.10 -1.48 14.78
N TYR A 48 5.76 -2.46 13.96
CA TYR A 48 6.22 -3.85 14.12
C TYR A 48 7.53 -4.14 13.37
N GLY A 49 8.04 -3.19 12.57
CA GLY A 49 9.28 -3.34 11.82
C GLY A 49 9.20 -4.46 10.78
N LEU A 50 8.09 -4.56 10.04
CA LEU A 50 7.90 -5.63 9.05
C LEU A 50 9.08 -5.65 8.08
N SER A 51 9.61 -6.84 7.81
CA SER A 51 10.63 -6.99 6.76
C SER A 51 10.00 -6.81 5.37
N PRO A 52 10.64 -6.08 4.44
CA PRO A 52 10.09 -5.81 3.10
C PRO A 52 9.74 -7.07 2.31
N CYS A 53 10.42 -8.20 2.56
CA CYS A 53 10.12 -9.49 1.93
C CYS A 53 8.71 -10.02 2.26
N HIS A 54 8.13 -9.62 3.40
CA HIS A 54 6.78 -10.01 3.81
C HIS A 54 5.74 -8.95 3.44
N LEU A 55 6.14 -7.82 2.84
CA LEU A 55 5.22 -6.74 2.53
C LEU A 55 4.08 -7.22 1.63
N GLN A 56 4.38 -8.00 0.59
CA GLN A 56 3.36 -8.44 -0.36
C GLN A 56 2.31 -9.34 0.31
N ASP A 57 2.76 -10.30 1.13
CA ASP A 57 1.88 -11.24 1.84
C ASP A 57 0.88 -10.51 2.75
N VAL A 58 1.36 -9.52 3.52
CA VAL A 58 0.51 -8.68 4.38
C VAL A 58 -0.45 -7.81 3.56
N ILE A 59 -0.05 -7.34 2.38
CA ILE A 59 -0.91 -6.55 1.51
C ILE A 59 -1.99 -7.42 0.86
N GLU A 60 -1.66 -8.64 0.45
CA GLU A 60 -2.63 -9.59 -0.10
C GLU A 60 -3.68 -9.97 0.94
N ASP A 61 -3.27 -10.19 2.20
CA ASP A 61 -4.18 -10.41 3.33
C ASP A 61 -5.08 -9.18 3.56
N PHE A 62 -4.51 -7.97 3.51
CA PHE A 62 -5.23 -6.71 3.68
C PHE A 62 -6.27 -6.42 2.58
N ILE A 63 -5.98 -6.75 1.32
CA ILE A 63 -6.89 -6.49 0.18
C ILE A 63 -8.07 -7.48 0.14
N GLN A 64 -7.91 -8.66 0.73
CA GLN A 64 -8.93 -9.72 0.74
C GLN A 64 -9.97 -9.59 1.87
N GLU A 65 -9.77 -8.66 2.82
CA GLU A 65 -10.70 -8.35 3.91
C GLU A 65 -11.84 -7.41 3.45
#